data_AF-A0A534H1K1-F1
#
_entry.id   AF-A0A534H1K1-F1
#
_cell.length_a   1.000
_cell.length_b   1.000
_cell.length_c   1.000
_cell.angle_alpha   90.00
_cell.angle_beta   90.00
_cell.angle_gamma   90.00
#
_symmetry.space_group_name_H-M   'P 1'
#
loop_
_entity.id
_entity.type
_entity.pdbx_description
1 polymer ?
#
loop_
_entity_poly.entity_id
_entity_poly.type
_entity_poly.pdbx_seq_one_letter_code
_entity_poly.pdbx_strand_id
1 'polypeptide(L)'
;MAKRRNKHVGSSFDEFLRTEGLYEEVTTLAWKRVLSWEVSEAMRKGRISKSEMAKRMGTSRSQLERLLDPENPHVLLETVQKA
;
A
#
# COMPACT_ATOMS: atom_id res chain seq x y z
N MET A 1 11.49 18.41 26.49
CA MET A 1 10.31 19.13 27.03
C MET A 1 9.07 18.28 26.77
N ALA A 2 8.31 17.91 27.81
CA ALA A 2 7.13 17.07 27.65
C ALA A 2 5.97 17.88 27.04
N LYS A 3 5.50 17.49 25.86
CA LYS A 3 4.40 18.13 25.14
C LYS A 3 3.12 17.99 25.98
N ARG A 4 2.59 19.09 26.52
CA ARG A 4 1.30 19.11 27.24
C ARG A 4 0.21 18.57 26.30
N ARG A 5 -0.49 17.52 26.75
CA ARG A 5 -1.63 16.92 26.01
C ARG A 5 -2.76 17.95 25.93
N ASN A 6 -3.19 18.31 24.72
CA ASN A 6 -4.31 19.23 24.51
C ASN A 6 -5.61 18.52 24.89
N LYS A 7 -6.39 19.08 25.83
CA LYS A 7 -7.63 18.48 26.33
C LYS A 7 -8.72 18.27 25.28
N HIS A 8 -8.61 18.91 24.12
CA HIS A 8 -9.54 18.74 22.99
C HIS A 8 -9.04 17.74 21.95
N VAL A 9 -7.85 17.15 22.14
CA VAL A 9 -7.31 16.12 21.25
C VAL A 9 -7.64 14.75 21.85
N GLY A 10 -8.48 14.00 21.15
CA GLY A 10 -8.86 12.63 21.51
C GLY A 10 -7.78 11.59 21.24
N SER A 11 -8.19 10.32 21.17
CA SER A 11 -7.35 9.19 20.75
C SER A 11 -6.84 9.39 19.32
N SER A 12 -5.77 8.67 18.96
CA SER A 12 -5.26 8.70 17.59
C SER A 12 -6.21 7.93 16.64
N PHE A 13 -6.10 8.20 15.34
CA PHE A 13 -6.82 7.45 14.33
C PHE A 13 -6.47 5.96 14.36
N ASP A 14 -5.20 5.61 14.58
CA ASP A 14 -4.75 4.23 14.75
C ASP A 14 -5.42 3.54 15.95
N GLU A 15 -5.58 4.26 17.06
CA GLU A 15 -6.25 3.74 18.26
C GLU A 15 -7.74 3.50 17.97
N PHE A 16 -8.41 4.44 17.31
CA PHE A 16 -9.76 4.25 16.80
C PHE A 16 -9.88 3.01 15.90
N LEU A 17 -9.01 2.87 14.88
CA LEU A 17 -9.02 1.72 13.98
C LEU A 17 -8.79 0.39 14.68
N ARG A 18 -7.95 0.36 15.74
CA ARG A 18 -7.75 -0.85 16.55
C ARG A 18 -8.98 -1.18 17.38
N THR A 19 -9.66 -0.18 17.95
CA THR A 19 -10.92 -0.38 18.68
C THR A 19 -12.00 -0.95 17.76
N GLU A 20 -12.09 -0.48 16.52
CA GLU A 20 -13.04 -0.99 15.52
C GLU A 20 -12.63 -2.34 14.90
N GLY A 21 -11.44 -2.87 15.20
CA GLY A 21 -10.92 -4.09 14.57
C GLY A 21 -10.53 -3.93 13.10
N LEU A 22 -10.45 -2.70 12.59
CA LEU A 22 -10.19 -2.36 11.18
C LEU A 22 -8.72 -2.08 10.88
N TYR A 23 -7.87 -2.01 11.90
CA TYR A 23 -6.49 -1.54 11.77
C TYR A 23 -5.69 -2.28 10.69
N GLU A 24 -5.73 -3.61 10.69
CA GLU A 24 -4.95 -4.42 9.76
C GLU A 24 -5.42 -4.24 8.30
N GLU A 25 -6.73 -4.23 8.07
CA GLU A 25 -7.31 -4.06 6.73
C GLU A 25 -6.98 -2.68 6.16
N VAL A 26 -7.23 -1.62 6.95
CA VAL A 26 -6.99 -0.23 6.53
C VAL A 26 -5.50 0.02 6.30
N THR A 27 -4.64 -0.50 7.18
CA THR A 27 -3.18 -0.37 7.05
C THR A 27 -2.68 -1.10 5.81
N THR A 28 -3.15 -2.33 5.57
CA THR A 28 -2.81 -3.12 4.38
C THR A 28 -3.23 -2.38 3.10
N LEU A 29 -4.45 -1.85 3.07
CA LEU A 29 -4.96 -1.10 1.93
C LEU A 29 -4.16 0.19 1.70
N ALA A 30 -3.76 0.90 2.77
CA ALA A 30 -2.93 2.09 2.68
C ALA A 30 -1.55 1.77 2.09
N TRP A 31 -0.88 0.72 2.59
CA TRP A 31 0.39 0.26 2.05
C TRP A 31 0.30 -0.11 0.57
N LYS A 32 -0.74 -0.85 0.19
CA LYS A 32 -0.98 -1.20 -1.22
C LYS A 32 -1.03 0.04 -2.08
N ARG A 33 -1.85 1.04 -1.70
CA ARG A 33 -2.01 2.28 -2.49
C ARG A 33 -0.69 3.02 -2.68
N VAL A 34 0.13 3.09 -1.62
CA VAL A 34 1.45 3.71 -1.68
C VAL A 34 2.35 2.94 -2.66
N LEU A 35 2.45 1.61 -2.52
CA LEU A 35 3.28 0.78 -3.40
C LEU A 35 2.84 0.86 -4.87
N SER A 36 1.53 0.77 -5.14
CA SER A 36 0.98 0.89 -6.50
C SER A 36 1.32 2.24 -7.12
N TRP A 37 1.25 3.32 -6.34
CA TRP A 37 1.64 4.65 -6.78
C TRP A 37 3.14 4.74 -7.07
N GLU A 38 4.00 4.23 -6.18
CA GLU A 38 5.46 4.24 -6.38
C GLU A 38 5.87 3.47 -7.64
N VAL A 39 5.28 2.29 -7.87
CA VAL A 39 5.53 1.49 -9.07
C VAL A 39 5.04 2.20 -10.32
N SER A 40 3.86 2.82 -10.27
CA SER A 40 3.33 3.62 -11.39
C SER A 40 4.25 4.79 -11.72
N GLU A 41 4.75 5.49 -10.71
CA GLU A 41 5.69 6.59 -10.88
C GLU A 41 7.04 6.13 -11.43
N ALA A 42 7.55 4.98 -10.97
CA ALA A 42 8.77 4.39 -11.50
C ALA A 42 8.62 4.01 -12.98
N MET A 43 7.47 3.43 -13.37
CA MET A 43 7.15 3.15 -14.77
C MET A 43 7.10 4.43 -15.61
N ARG A 44 6.43 5.47 -15.11
CA ARG A 44 6.30 6.76 -15.79
C ARG A 44 7.65 7.45 -15.98
N LYS A 45 8.48 7.50 -14.93
CA LYS A 45 9.82 8.09 -14.96
C LYS A 45 10.77 7.32 -15.87
N GLY A 46 10.70 5.99 -15.82
CA GLY A 46 11.52 5.11 -16.65
C GLY A 46 11.01 4.95 -18.09
N ARG A 47 9.79 5.44 -18.41
CA ARG A 47 9.09 5.20 -19.68
C ARG A 47 9.04 3.72 -20.06
N ILE A 48 8.82 2.85 -19.08
CA ILE A 48 8.77 1.40 -19.27
C ILE A 48 7.34 0.87 -19.20
N SER A 49 7.08 -0.19 -19.97
CA SER A 49 5.77 -0.85 -19.99
C SER A 49 5.53 -1.68 -18.72
N LYS A 50 4.27 -2.06 -18.49
CA LYS A 50 3.91 -3.02 -17.42
C LYS A 50 4.71 -4.32 -17.55
N SER A 51 4.87 -4.83 -18.77
CA SER A 51 5.62 -6.08 -19.02
C SER A 51 7.10 -5.96 -18.64
N GLU A 52 7.71 -4.81 -18.94
CA GLU A 52 9.11 -4.54 -18.59
C GLU A 52 9.28 -4.35 -17.08
N MET A 53 8.38 -3.60 -16.43
CA MET A 53 8.39 -3.44 -14.98
C MET A 53 8.21 -4.78 -14.26
N ALA A 54 7.29 -5.62 -14.73
CA ALA A 54 7.05 -6.94 -14.15
C ALA A 54 8.33 -7.80 -14.19
N LYS A 55 9.05 -7.80 -15.32
CA LYS A 55 10.36 -8.48 -15.44
C LYS A 55 11.38 -7.95 -14.43
N ARG A 56 11.48 -6.63 -14.25
CA ARG A 56 12.42 -6.01 -13.29
C ARG A 56 12.09 -6.35 -11.84
N MET A 57 10.81 -6.52 -11.53
CA MET A 57 10.31 -6.89 -10.21
C MET A 57 10.29 -8.41 -9.96
N GLY A 58 10.75 -9.24 -10.92
CA GLY A 58 10.68 -10.70 -10.78
C GLY A 58 9.25 -11.25 -10.71
N THR A 59 8.27 -10.53 -11.25
CA THR A 59 6.85 -10.87 -11.15
C THR A 59 6.21 -11.05 -12.53
N SER A 60 5.03 -11.66 -12.59
CA SER A 60 4.26 -11.73 -13.83
C SER A 60 3.55 -10.42 -14.14
N ARG A 61 3.29 -10.15 -15.42
CA ARG A 61 2.49 -8.99 -15.85
C ARG A 61 1.13 -8.93 -15.15
N SER A 62 0.47 -10.07 -14.97
CA SER A 62 -0.85 -10.15 -14.33
C SER A 62 -0.80 -9.92 -12.81
N GLN A 63 0.30 -10.28 -12.14
CA GLN A 63 0.52 -9.90 -10.73
C GLN A 63 0.74 -8.40 -10.59
N LEU A 64 1.59 -7.81 -11.43
CA LEU A 64 1.79 -6.37 -11.47
C LEU A 64 0.49 -5.62 -11.80
N GLU A 65 -0.29 -6.11 -12.76
CA GLU A 65 -1.57 -5.51 -13.15
C GLU A 65 -2.56 -5.49 -11.99
N ARG A 66 -2.66 -6.57 -11.21
CA ARG A 66 -3.47 -6.61 -9.99
C ARG A 66 -2.95 -5.67 -8.91
N LEU A 67 -1.63 -5.56 -8.74
CA LEU A 67 -1.02 -4.60 -7.79
C LEU A 67 -1.43 -3.17 -8.16
N LEU A 68 -1.38 -2.82 -9.45
CA LEU A 68 -1.71 -1.48 -9.95
C LEU A 68 -3.23 -1.20 -10.01
N ASP A 69 -4.07 -2.22 -9.87
CA ASP A 69 -5.52 -2.09 -9.93
C ASP A 69 -6.09 -1.47 -8.65
N PRO A 70 -6.70 -0.27 -8.71
CA PRO A 70 -7.30 0.38 -7.55
C PRO A 70 -8.54 -0.36 -7.02
N GLU A 71 -9.23 -1.14 -7.86
CA GLU A 71 -10.50 -1.81 -7.53
C GLU A 71 -10.30 -3.21 -6.94
N ASN A 72 -9.05 -3.68 -6.83
CA ASN A 72 -8.75 -5.03 -6.34
C ASN A 72 -8.21 -5.01 -4.89
N PRO A 73 -9.05 -4.98 -3.84
CA PRO A 73 -8.59 -4.86 -2.46
C PRO A 73 -7.74 -6.05 -1.97
N HIS A 74 -7.77 -7.20 -2.67
CA HIS A 74 -7.23 -8.48 -2.18
C HIS A 74 -5.90 -8.93 -2.80
N VAL A 75 -5.05 -8.01 -3.26
CA VAL A 75 -3.66 -8.39 -3.54
C VAL A 75 -2.92 -8.52 -2.21
N LEU A 76 -2.87 -9.75 -1.70
CA LEU A 76 -2.20 -10.08 -0.46
C LEU A 76 -0.71 -9.70 -0.57
N LEU A 77 -0.23 -8.88 0.36
CA LEU A 77 1.20 -8.55 0.54
C LEU A 77 2.07 -9.82 0.59
N GLU A 78 1.52 -10.96 1.00
CA GLU A 78 2.18 -12.27 0.94
C GLU A 78 2.64 -12.67 -0.47
N THR A 79 1.96 -12.21 -1.52
CA THR A 79 2.38 -12.48 -2.91
C THR A 79 3.58 -11.60 -3.30
N VAL A 80 3.73 -10.43 -2.68
CA VAL A 80 4.89 -9.55 -2.85
C VAL A 80 6.08 -10.04 -2.03
N GLN A 81 5.84 -10.65 -0.86
CA GLN A 81 6.89 -11.19 0.01
C GLN A 81 7.53 -12.50 -0.46
N LYS A 82 6.91 -13.23 -1.39
CA LYS A 82 7.45 -14.49 -1.95
C LYS A 82 8.29 -14.33 -3.21
N ALA A 83 8.65 -13.10 -3.60
CA ALA A 83 9.50 -12.79 -4.74
C ALA A 83 10.97 -12.59 -4.34
#